data_AF-A0A292QA55-F1
#
_entry.id   AF-A0A292QA55-F1
#
_cell.length_a   1.000
_cell.length_b   1.000
_cell.length_c   1.000
_cell.angle_alpha   90.00
_cell.angle_beta   90.00
_cell.angle_gamma   90.00
#
_symmetry.space_group_name_H-M   'P 1'
#
loop_
_entity.id
_entity.type
_entity.pdbx_description
1 polymer ?
#
loop_
_entity_poly.entity_id
_entity_poly.type
_entity_poly.pdbx_seq_one_letter_code
_entity_poly.pdbx_strand_id
1 'polypeptide(L)' 'PRIILRPIKCHRHVILDVCTPTGSIERWVIPKSLGTLEYRERRGRSLAGGEISGRLEQKTLS' A
#
# COMPACT_ATOMS: atom_id res chain seq x y z
N PRO A 1 -6.63 3.45 8.13
CA PRO A 1 -5.80 4.35 7.29
C PRO A 1 -6.73 5.25 6.46
N ARG A 2 -6.48 6.56 6.40
CA ARG A 2 -7.26 7.47 5.56
C ARG A 2 -6.51 7.70 4.25
N ILE A 3 -7.16 7.52 3.11
CA ILE A 3 -6.55 7.81 1.80
C ILE A 3 -6.57 9.33 1.62
N ILE A 4 -5.38 9.95 1.49
CA ILE A 4 -5.28 11.41 1.34
C ILE A 4 -5.51 11.80 -0.12
N LEU A 5 -4.88 11.08 -1.04
CA LEU A 5 -4.94 11.35 -2.48
C LEU A 5 -5.53 10.15 -3.22
N ARG A 6 -6.13 10.42 -4.39
CA ARG A 6 -6.61 9.35 -5.26
C ARG A 6 -5.43 8.45 -5.67
N PRO A 7 -5.60 7.11 -5.70
CA PRO A 7 -4.53 6.20 -6.10
C PRO A 7 -4.03 6.50 -7.51
N ILE A 8 -2.72 6.62 -7.68
CA ILE A 8 -2.09 6.82 -8.98
C ILE A 8 -1.84 5.44 -9.61
N LYS A 9 -2.51 5.16 -10.72
CA LYS A 9 -2.39 3.89 -11.43
C LYS A 9 -1.25 3.96 -12.44
N CYS A 10 -0.09 3.39 -12.09
CA CYS A 10 0.99 3.18 -13.04
C CYS A 10 0.79 1.89 -13.84
N HIS A 11 1.64 1.68 -14.85
CA HIS A 11 1.57 0.50 -15.71
C HIS A 11 1.79 -0.80 -14.90
N ARG A 12 2.81 -0.86 -14.04
CA ARG A 12 3.18 -2.07 -13.27
C ARG A 12 2.72 -2.08 -11.81
N HIS A 13 2.42 -0.91 -11.24
CA HIS A 13 2.07 -0.78 -9.83
C HIS A 13 1.05 0.34 -9.61
N VAL A 14 0.49 0.43 -8.41
CA VAL A 14 -0.38 1.51 -7.97
C VAL A 14 0.28 2.19 -6.79
N ILE A 15 0.35 3.52 -6.83
CA ILE A 15 0.88 4.34 -5.73
C ILE A 15 -0.32 4.87 -4.93
N LEU A 16 -0.25 4.72 -3.62
CA LEU A 16 -1.28 5.19 -2.69
C LEU A 16 -0.64 6.02 -1.59
N ASP A 17 -1.12 7.25 -1.41
CA ASP A 17 -0.75 8.10 -0.28
C ASP A 17 -1.82 8.00 0.82
N VAL A 18 -1.42 7.50 1.98
CA VAL A 18 -2.31 7.25 3.12
C VAL A 18 -1.83 7.99 4.36
N CYS A 19 -2.79 8.51 5.13
CA CYS A 19 -2.56 8.99 6.48
C CYS A 19 -2.78 7.83 7.44
N THR A 20 -1.76 7.50 8.22
CA THR A 20 -1.88 6.59 9.36
C THR A 20 -2.72 7.24 10.45
N PRO A 21 -3.39 6.44 11.31
CA PRO A 21 -4.05 6.99 12.50
C PRO A 21 -3.06 7.68 13.46
N THR A 22 -1.76 7.42 13.34
CA THR A 22 -0.69 8.10 14.08
C THR A 22 -0.36 9.50 13.53
N GLY A 23 -1.01 9.95 12.46
CA GLY A 23 -0.83 11.29 11.89
C GLY A 23 0.35 11.41 10.91
N SER A 24 0.96 10.29 10.51
CA SER A 24 2.04 10.26 9.53
C SER A 24 1.50 10.00 8.13
N ILE A 25 2.13 10.62 7.13
CA ILE A 25 1.81 10.38 5.72
C ILE A 25 2.76 9.29 5.22
N GLU A 26 2.20 8.18 4.77
CA GLU A 26 2.93 7.09 4.16
C GLU A 26 2.58 6.98 2.67
N ARG A 27 3.60 6.70 1.87
CA ARG A 27 3.46 6.38 0.44
C ARG A 27 3.67 4.90 0.22
N TRP A 28 2.67 4.23 -0.31
CA TRP A 28 2.73 2.80 -0.59
C TRP A 28 2.78 2.53 -2.09
N VAL A 29 3.64 1.59 -2.49
CA VAL A 29 3.77 1.10 -3.86
C VAL A 29 3.30 -0.34 -3.91
N ILE A 30 2.20 -0.58 -4.64
CA ILE A 30 1.55 -1.87 -4.71
C ILE A 30 1.75 -2.42 -6.12
N PRO A 31 2.62 -3.41 -6.35
CA PRO A 31 2.78 -3.97 -7.68
C PRO A 31 1.54 -4.77 -8.07
N LYS A 32 1.21 -4.75 -9.36
CA LYS A 32 0.04 -5.45 -9.90
C LYS A 32 0.18 -6.98 -9.87
N SER A 33 1.41 -7.49 -9.78
CA SER A 33 1.68 -8.93 -9.63
C SER A 33 1.11 -9.50 -8.33
N LEU A 34 0.99 -8.66 -7.28
CA LEU A 34 0.50 -9.04 -5.96
C LEU A 34 -1.04 -9.10 -5.86
N GLY A 35 -1.75 -8.79 -6.96
CA GLY A 35 -3.18 -9.04 -7.09
C GLY A 35 -4.08 -8.17 -6.22
N THR A 36 -5.37 -8.53 -6.20
CA THR A 36 -6.46 -7.75 -5.57
C THR A 36 -6.46 -7.84 -4.05
N LEU A 37 -5.90 -8.91 -3.47
CA LEU A 37 -5.86 -9.15 -2.03
C LEU A 37 -5.01 -8.07 -1.34
N GLU A 38 -3.79 -7.87 -1.81
CA GLU A 38 -2.83 -6.90 -1.27
C GLU A 38 -3.30 -5.44 -1.37
N TYR A 39 -4.09 -5.12 -2.39
CA TYR A 39 -4.74 -3.81 -2.50
C TYR A 39 -5.86 -3.63 -1.47
N ARG A 40 -6.60 -4.70 -1.15
CA ARG A 40 -7.67 -4.68 -0.12
C ARG A 40 -7.09 -4.66 1.29
N GLU A 41 -6.03 -5.44 1.55
CA GLU A 41 -5.27 -5.41 2.81
C GLU A 41 -4.77 -4.02 3.12
N ARG A 42 -4.06 -3.41 2.15
CA ARG A 42 -3.54 -2.04 2.30
C ARG A 42 -4.66 -1.03 2.51
N ARG A 43 -5.77 -1.10 1.76
CA ARG A 43 -6.94 -0.24 2.04
C ARG A 43 -7.61 -0.51 3.39
N GLY A 44 -7.24 -1.57 4.11
CA GLY A 44 -7.76 -1.91 5.42
C GLY A 44 -9.12 -2.60 5.37
N ARG A 45 -9.39 -3.41 4.33
CA ARG A 45 -10.70 -4.06 4.13
C ARG A 45 -10.74 -5.57 4.44
N SER A 46 -9.70 -6.19 4.98
CA SER A 46 -9.80 -7.60 5.40
C SER A 46 -9.82 -7.79 6.90
N LEU A 47 -10.76 -8.64 7.28
CA LEU A 47 -10.90 -9.30 8.56
C LEU A 47 -9.81 -10.38 8.64
N ALA A 48 -9.12 -10.47 9.78
CA ALA A 48 -8.23 -11.55 10.21
C ALA A 48 -6.90 -11.77 9.44
N GLY A 49 -5.81 -11.47 10.17
CA GLY A 49 -4.57 -12.26 10.25
C GLY A 49 -3.97 -12.85 8.98
N GLY A 50 -2.90 -12.21 8.48
CA GLY A 50 -1.97 -12.82 7.55
C GLY A 50 -0.71 -11.98 7.44
N GLU A 51 0.38 -12.45 8.02
CA GLU A 51 1.72 -11.89 7.85
C GLU A 51 2.08 -11.82 6.36
N ILE A 52 1.98 -10.64 5.75
CA ILE A 52 2.60 -10.39 4.45
C ILE A 52 4.04 -9.94 4.67
N SER A 53 4.84 -10.89 5.14
CA SER A 53 6.28 -10.86 4.98
C SER A 53 6.56 -10.93 3.48
N GLY A 54 6.85 -9.77 2.90
CA GLY A 54 7.00 -9.62 1.46
C GLY A 54 7.69 -8.31 1.14
N ARG A 55 8.91 -8.15 1.67
CA ARG A 55 10.08 -7.58 0.97
C ARG A 55 9.71 -6.93 -0.39
N LEU A 56 9.17 -5.73 -0.35
CA LEU A 56 9.27 -4.80 -1.46
C LEU A 56 10.08 -3.67 -0.91
N GLU A 57 11.34 -3.73 -1.34
CA GLU A 57 12.40 -2.82 -1.03
C GLU A 57 11.85 -1.47 -0.56
N GLN A 58 12.19 -1.16 0.68
CA GLN A 58 12.81 0.12 0.97
C GLN A 58 13.91 0.33 -0.10
N LYS A 59 13.54 0.72 -1.33
CA LYS A 59 14.42 1.55 -2.13
C LYS A 59 14.35 2.90 -1.46
N THR A 60 15.08 2.95 -0.34
CA THR A 60 15.84 4.11 0.09
C THR A 60 16.22 4.86 -1.17
N LEU A 61 15.62 6.03 -1.34
CA LEU A 61 16.19 7.08 -2.16
C LEU A 61 17.61 7.27 -1.64
N SER A 62 18.59 6.69 -2.32
CA SER A 62 19.99 7.07 -2.25
C SER A 62 20.35 7.80 -3.53
#